data_AF-A0A956DN31-F1
#
_entry.id   AF-A0A956DN31-F1
#
_cell.length_a   1.000
_cell.length_b   1.000
_cell.length_c   1.000
_cell.angle_alpha   90.00
_cell.angle_beta   90.00
_cell.angle_gamma   90.00
#
_symmetry.space_group_name_H-M   'P 1'
#
loop_
_entity.id
_entity.type
_entity.pdbx_description
1 polymer ?
#
loop_
_entity_poly.entity_id
_entity_poly.type
_entity_poly.pdbx_seq_one_letter_code
_entity_poly.pdbx_strand_id
1 'polypeptide(L)'
;PLVGCGDDPPKRDPVASEPAPRPTPEPPVTPPAPAPVSPVPAPVQAPVPAPVLAPPPAPASAFLPVDEAEWMPRLGPKMPAGSKVVHQVFRGPFGPSPQSLFATIKKPNDQIFVIVMGDDGKSWPAGPLHDENYIGHKVLAVSFFDADHDGTTDALVMVEAWTMSGSKTPSNTLLRWTPQGMRRMLKLEPRIETLNSVAAIRQALGA
;
A
#
# COMPACT_ATOMS: atom_id res chain seq x y z
N PRO A 1 31.14 -18.37 -43.53
CA PRO A 1 31.47 -18.84 -44.91
C PRO A 1 30.88 -17.86 -45.95
N LEU A 2 31.58 -16.83 -46.44
CA LEU A 2 32.68 -16.78 -47.42
C LEU A 2 32.40 -17.46 -48.77
N VAL A 3 32.12 -16.64 -49.79
CA VAL A 3 32.49 -16.78 -51.24
C VAL A 3 32.48 -15.34 -51.80
N GLY A 4 33.43 -14.80 -52.57
CA GLY A 4 34.71 -15.26 -53.13
C GLY A 4 35.28 -14.19 -54.09
N CYS A 5 36.62 -14.22 -54.27
CA CYS A 5 37.51 -13.92 -55.42
C CYS A 5 37.08 -12.90 -56.51
N GLY A 6 37.92 -12.05 -57.11
CA GLY A 6 39.37 -12.11 -57.45
C GLY A 6 39.56 -11.65 -58.92
N ASP A 7 40.82 -11.44 -59.35
CA ASP A 7 41.34 -11.01 -60.69
C ASP A 7 41.40 -9.49 -61.00
N ASP A 8 42.46 -8.85 -61.52
CA ASP A 8 43.89 -9.08 -61.88
C ASP A 8 44.41 -7.69 -62.44
N PRO A 9 45.55 -7.47 -63.16
CA PRO A 9 46.99 -7.42 -62.82
C PRO A 9 47.71 -6.12 -63.35
N PRO A 10 48.99 -6.10 -63.87
CA PRO A 10 50.08 -5.35 -63.20
C PRO A 10 50.93 -4.38 -64.09
N LYS A 11 52.00 -3.85 -63.47
CA LYS A 11 53.34 -3.48 -64.02
C LYS A 11 53.55 -2.15 -64.79
N ARG A 12 54.44 -1.30 -64.26
CA ARG A 12 55.81 -0.99 -64.78
C ARG A 12 56.52 0.06 -63.91
N ASP A 13 57.80 -0.19 -63.60
CA ASP A 13 58.79 0.75 -63.03
C ASP A 13 59.12 1.91 -64.00
N PRO A 14 59.84 3.01 -63.60
CA PRO A 14 61.30 2.90 -63.45
C PRO A 14 62.04 3.95 -62.56
N VAL A 15 63.33 3.65 -62.40
CA VAL A 15 64.51 4.52 -62.13
C VAL A 15 64.76 5.02 -60.70
N ALA A 16 65.81 4.45 -60.10
CA ALA A 16 66.55 5.01 -58.98
C ALA A 16 67.44 6.17 -59.43
N SER A 17 67.41 7.28 -58.68
CA SER A 17 68.45 8.32 -58.68
C SER A 17 68.71 8.76 -57.24
N GLU A 18 69.99 8.84 -56.94
CA GLU A 18 70.70 9.15 -55.70
C GLU A 18 70.20 10.40 -54.94
N PRO A 19 70.07 10.38 -53.60
CA PRO A 19 69.78 11.60 -52.84
C PRO A 19 71.05 12.43 -52.57
N ALA A 20 70.95 13.72 -52.91
CA ALA A 20 71.93 14.78 -52.71
C ALA A 20 72.29 15.06 -51.23
N PRO A 21 73.44 15.71 -50.94
CA PRO A 21 74.03 15.76 -49.61
C PRO A 21 73.30 16.70 -48.64
N ARG A 22 73.38 16.32 -47.35
CA ARG A 22 72.68 16.88 -46.20
C ARG A 22 73.22 18.27 -45.79
N PRO A 23 72.38 19.31 -45.59
CA PRO A 23 72.81 20.55 -44.94
C PRO A 23 72.85 20.40 -43.40
N THR A 24 73.85 21.04 -42.79
CA THR A 24 74.11 21.07 -41.34
C THR A 24 73.02 21.84 -40.58
N PRO A 25 72.49 21.33 -39.44
CA PRO A 25 71.49 22.04 -38.65
C PRO A 25 72.09 23.13 -37.74
N GLU A 26 71.39 24.26 -37.65
CA GLU A 26 71.62 25.39 -36.75
C GLU A 26 71.14 25.06 -35.31
N PRO A 27 71.79 25.55 -34.24
CA PRO A 27 71.41 25.21 -32.86
C PRO A 27 70.07 25.84 -32.42
N PRO A 28 69.29 25.14 -31.56
CA PRO A 28 67.97 25.58 -31.14
C PRO A 28 68.00 26.73 -30.12
N VAL A 29 67.07 27.68 -30.28
CA VAL A 29 66.80 28.77 -29.35
C VAL A 29 65.88 28.30 -28.23
N THR A 30 66.29 28.45 -26.98
CA THR A 30 65.50 28.06 -25.79
C THR A 30 64.43 29.10 -25.47
N PRO A 31 63.15 28.72 -25.27
CA PRO A 31 62.11 29.65 -24.80
C PRO A 31 62.24 29.96 -23.29
N PRO A 32 61.73 31.12 -22.83
CA PRO A 32 61.83 31.54 -21.42
C PRO A 32 60.87 30.74 -20.51
N ALA A 33 61.27 30.60 -19.24
CA ALA A 33 60.54 29.84 -18.22
C ALA A 33 59.20 30.51 -17.82
N PRO A 34 58.15 29.72 -17.50
CA PRO A 34 56.85 30.24 -17.08
C PRO A 34 56.88 30.84 -15.68
N ALA A 35 56.06 31.89 -15.48
CA ALA A 35 55.89 32.57 -14.20
C ALA A 35 55.13 31.73 -13.15
N PRO A 36 55.36 31.93 -11.84
CA PRO A 36 54.67 31.20 -10.79
C PRO A 36 53.17 31.57 -10.73
N VAL A 37 52.32 30.56 -10.69
CA VAL A 37 50.87 30.71 -10.49
C VAL A 37 50.51 30.83 -9.01
N SER A 38 49.67 31.81 -8.67
CA SER A 38 49.13 32.01 -7.32
C SER A 38 48.26 30.83 -6.86
N PRO A 39 48.23 30.50 -5.55
CA PRO A 39 47.40 29.41 -5.06
C PRO A 39 45.90 29.75 -5.12
N VAL A 40 45.12 28.78 -5.59
CA VAL A 40 43.65 28.82 -5.60
C VAL A 40 43.12 28.65 -4.18
N PRO A 41 42.11 29.41 -3.72
CA PRO A 41 41.52 29.21 -2.39
C PRO A 41 40.86 27.82 -2.28
N ALA A 42 41.04 27.16 -1.14
CA ALA A 42 40.37 25.89 -0.87
C ALA A 42 38.84 26.06 -0.78
N PRO A 43 38.03 25.09 -1.24
CA PRO A 43 36.58 25.16 -1.13
C PRO A 43 36.14 25.12 0.34
N VAL A 44 35.38 26.13 0.76
CA VAL A 44 34.72 26.15 2.08
C VAL A 44 33.62 25.09 2.07
N GLN A 45 33.75 24.06 2.91
CA GLN A 45 32.69 23.06 3.08
C GLN A 45 31.45 23.74 3.69
N ALA A 46 30.30 23.59 3.03
CA ALA A 46 29.02 23.98 3.61
C ALA A 46 28.76 23.15 4.89
N PRO A 47 28.08 23.71 5.91
CA PRO A 47 27.70 22.95 7.09
C PRO A 47 26.87 21.73 6.69
N VAL A 48 27.27 20.54 7.14
CA VAL A 48 26.45 19.33 7.00
C VAL A 48 25.15 19.55 7.77
N PRO A 49 23.95 19.46 7.14
CA PRO A 49 22.70 19.58 7.87
C PRO A 49 22.65 18.48 8.92
N ALA A 50 22.32 18.85 10.16
CA ALA A 50 22.13 17.90 11.24
C ALA A 50 21.10 16.84 10.81
N PRO A 51 21.29 15.55 11.14
CA PRO A 51 20.30 14.53 10.86
C PRO A 51 19.01 14.95 11.54
N VAL A 52 18.00 15.31 10.72
CA VAL A 52 16.65 15.51 11.19
C VAL A 52 16.21 14.14 11.68
N LEU A 53 16.17 13.95 13.00
CA LEU A 53 15.54 12.80 13.60
C LEU A 53 14.11 12.79 13.07
N ALA A 54 13.80 11.80 12.22
CA ALA A 54 12.43 11.56 11.83
C ALA A 54 11.61 11.47 13.12
N PRO A 55 10.46 12.17 13.22
CA PRO A 55 9.59 11.99 14.38
C PRO A 55 9.34 10.48 14.54
N PRO A 56 9.29 9.97 15.78
CA PRO A 56 9.00 8.55 16.01
C PRO A 56 7.73 8.20 15.21
N PRO A 57 7.71 7.06 14.49
CA PRO A 57 6.52 6.66 13.77
C PRO A 57 5.35 6.70 14.74
N ALA A 58 4.29 7.42 14.38
CA ALA A 58 3.07 7.45 15.18
C ALA A 58 2.74 5.99 15.56
N PRO A 59 2.40 5.70 16.83
CA PRO A 59 2.05 4.34 17.23
C PRO A 59 1.04 3.83 16.21
N ALA A 60 1.37 2.73 15.54
CA ALA A 60 0.49 2.13 14.56
C ALA A 60 -0.88 2.03 15.23
N SER A 61 -1.84 2.82 14.75
CA SER A 61 -3.16 2.94 15.34
C SER A 61 -3.85 1.59 15.17
N ALA A 62 -3.56 0.69 16.11
CA ALA A 62 -3.89 -0.71 16.01
C ALA A 62 -5.29 -0.93 16.53
N PHE A 63 -5.99 -1.87 15.90
CA PHE A 63 -7.29 -2.32 16.38
C PHE A 63 -7.08 -3.27 17.54
N LEU A 64 -7.65 -2.92 18.69
CA LEU A 64 -7.53 -3.67 19.92
C LEU A 64 -8.86 -4.34 20.26
N PRO A 65 -8.87 -5.64 20.61
CA PRO A 65 -10.06 -6.25 21.18
C PRO A 65 -10.43 -5.54 22.48
N VAL A 66 -11.72 -5.33 22.69
CA VAL A 66 -12.28 -4.69 23.88
C VAL A 66 -13.04 -5.73 24.69
N ASP A 67 -12.77 -5.77 25.99
CA ASP A 67 -13.42 -6.70 26.91
C ASP A 67 -14.90 -6.35 27.13
N GLU A 68 -15.71 -7.37 27.44
CA GLU A 68 -17.15 -7.21 27.66
C GLU A 68 -17.51 -6.22 28.76
N ALA A 69 -16.76 -6.23 29.85
CA ALA A 69 -16.95 -5.28 30.95
C ALA A 69 -16.77 -3.82 30.52
N GLU A 70 -16.00 -3.56 29.46
CA GLU A 70 -15.72 -2.22 28.98
C GLU A 70 -16.69 -1.79 27.88
N TRP A 71 -16.99 -2.65 26.90
CA TRP A 71 -17.89 -2.26 25.81
C TRP A 71 -19.37 -2.32 26.20
N MET A 72 -19.79 -3.25 27.08
CA MET A 72 -21.20 -3.47 27.40
C MET A 72 -21.90 -2.22 27.94
N PRO A 73 -21.31 -1.46 28.89
CA PRO A 73 -21.92 -0.23 29.40
C PRO A 73 -22.08 0.87 28.33
N ARG A 74 -21.20 0.88 27.32
CA ARG A 74 -21.21 1.89 26.24
C ARG A 74 -22.17 1.51 25.12
N LEU A 75 -22.07 0.28 24.63
CA LEU A 75 -22.81 -0.20 23.46
C LEU A 75 -24.21 -0.70 23.83
N GLY A 76 -24.34 -1.43 24.94
CA GLY A 76 -25.56 -2.13 25.36
C GLY A 76 -26.81 -1.25 25.32
N PRO A 77 -26.82 -0.07 25.98
CA PRO A 77 -27.97 0.83 25.98
C PRO A 77 -28.37 1.39 24.60
N LYS A 78 -27.49 1.29 23.60
CA LYS A 78 -27.71 1.81 22.24
C LYS A 78 -28.03 0.70 21.24
N MET A 79 -27.93 -0.57 21.63
CA MET A 79 -28.31 -1.67 20.76
C MET A 79 -29.83 -1.68 20.54
N PRO A 80 -30.31 -1.96 19.32
CA PRO A 80 -31.73 -2.15 19.09
C PRO A 80 -32.26 -3.29 19.96
N ALA A 81 -33.50 -3.17 20.46
CA ALA A 81 -34.12 -4.16 21.34
C ALA A 81 -34.03 -5.58 20.76
N GLY A 82 -33.60 -6.53 21.59
CA GLY A 82 -33.40 -7.93 21.21
C GLY A 82 -32.17 -8.22 20.34
N SER A 83 -31.34 -7.20 20.05
CA SER A 83 -30.07 -7.41 19.36
C SER A 83 -28.99 -7.91 20.31
N LYS A 84 -28.02 -8.65 19.77
CA LYS A 84 -26.85 -9.11 20.53
C LYS A 84 -25.56 -8.94 19.72
N VAL A 85 -24.44 -8.73 20.40
CA VAL A 85 -23.12 -8.78 19.79
C VAL A 85 -22.81 -10.22 19.37
N VAL A 86 -22.29 -10.42 18.16
CA VAL A 86 -22.02 -11.76 17.57
C VAL A 86 -20.57 -12.01 17.20
N HIS A 87 -19.69 -11.06 17.50
CA HIS A 87 -18.23 -11.18 17.33
C HIS A 87 -17.52 -10.28 18.35
N GLN A 88 -16.21 -10.48 18.50
CA GLN A 88 -15.33 -9.57 19.25
C GLN A 88 -15.55 -8.10 18.85
N VAL A 89 -15.67 -7.23 19.85
CA VAL A 89 -15.70 -5.76 19.69
C VAL A 89 -14.27 -5.25 19.62
N PHE A 90 -14.02 -4.30 18.72
CA PHE A 90 -12.70 -3.71 18.52
C PHE A 90 -12.72 -2.21 18.79
N ARG A 91 -11.63 -1.69 19.33
CA ARG A 91 -11.32 -0.26 19.41
C ARG A 91 -10.24 0.06 18.39
N GLY A 92 -10.34 1.20 17.71
CA GLY A 92 -9.24 1.64 16.85
C GLY A 92 -9.52 2.95 16.11
N PRO A 93 -8.61 3.36 15.20
CA PRO A 93 -8.73 4.52 14.31
C PRO A 93 -9.75 4.26 13.20
N PHE A 94 -10.93 3.85 13.58
CA PHE A 94 -12.05 3.66 12.70
C PHE A 94 -13.13 4.62 13.16
N GLY A 95 -13.75 5.35 12.25
CA GLY A 95 -14.76 6.30 12.67
C GLY A 95 -14.23 7.73 12.87
N PRO A 96 -14.90 8.55 13.68
CA PRO A 96 -14.48 9.92 13.95
C PRO A 96 -13.35 10.03 14.99
N SER A 97 -12.96 8.94 15.66
CA SER A 97 -12.01 8.94 16.78
C SER A 97 -11.18 7.65 16.84
N PRO A 98 -9.91 7.70 17.31
CA PRO A 98 -9.08 6.52 17.58
C PRO A 98 -9.57 5.63 18.72
N GLN A 99 -10.60 6.03 19.47
CA GLN A 99 -11.18 5.23 20.56
C GLN A 99 -12.58 4.69 20.21
N SER A 100 -13.04 4.89 18.98
CA SER A 100 -14.35 4.39 18.54
C SER A 100 -14.40 2.86 18.61
N LEU A 101 -15.57 2.35 18.96
CA LEU A 101 -15.86 0.92 19.04
C LEU A 101 -16.50 0.43 17.74
N PHE A 102 -15.99 -0.65 17.19
CA PHE A 102 -16.58 -1.42 16.09
C PHE A 102 -17.22 -2.69 16.64
N ALA A 103 -18.52 -2.88 16.40
CA ALA A 103 -19.25 -4.05 16.82
C ALA A 103 -20.07 -4.64 15.66
N THR A 104 -20.09 -5.98 15.56
CA THR A 104 -21.09 -6.69 14.76
C THR A 104 -22.21 -7.17 15.67
N ILE A 105 -23.44 -6.85 15.30
CA ILE A 105 -24.64 -7.21 16.03
C ILE A 105 -25.56 -8.05 15.17
N LYS A 106 -26.32 -8.94 15.79
CA LYS A 106 -27.42 -9.68 15.17
C LYS A 106 -28.73 -9.20 15.74
N LYS A 107 -29.64 -8.77 14.86
CA LYS A 107 -30.99 -8.33 15.20
C LYS A 107 -31.96 -9.51 15.37
N PRO A 108 -33.17 -9.30 15.93
CA PRO A 108 -34.18 -10.34 16.09
C PRO A 108 -34.64 -11.00 14.79
N ASN A 109 -34.53 -10.32 13.65
CA ASN A 109 -34.85 -10.84 12.32
C ASN A 109 -33.67 -11.60 11.67
N ASP A 110 -32.74 -12.10 12.49
CA ASP A 110 -31.51 -12.80 12.10
C ASP A 110 -30.50 -12.02 11.23
N GLN A 111 -30.78 -10.77 10.89
CA GLN A 111 -29.87 -9.93 10.13
C GLN A 111 -28.66 -9.47 10.96
N ILE A 112 -27.48 -9.49 10.35
CA ILE A 112 -26.23 -9.03 10.93
C ILE A 112 -25.95 -7.61 10.43
N PHE A 113 -25.59 -6.73 11.35
CA PHE A 113 -25.22 -5.34 11.09
C PHE A 113 -23.89 -5.03 11.73
N VAL A 114 -23.21 -4.00 11.21
CA VAL A 114 -22.13 -3.33 11.93
C VAL A 114 -22.65 -2.02 12.53
N ILE A 115 -22.21 -1.75 13.75
CA ILE A 115 -22.36 -0.46 14.41
C ILE A 115 -20.96 0.03 14.78
N VAL A 116 -20.71 1.30 14.47
CA VAL A 116 -19.55 2.02 14.97
C VAL A 116 -20.05 3.02 16.00
N MET A 117 -19.42 3.06 17.17
CA MET A 117 -19.77 3.96 18.27
C MET A 117 -18.59 4.84 18.63
N GLY A 118 -18.80 6.15 18.60
CA GLY A 118 -17.80 7.14 18.95
C GLY A 118 -17.69 7.32 20.45
N ASP A 119 -16.68 8.05 20.91
CA ASP A 119 -16.52 8.39 22.32
C ASP A 119 -17.54 9.43 22.79
N ASP A 120 -18.10 10.19 21.85
CA ASP A 120 -19.24 11.09 22.05
C ASP A 120 -20.57 10.32 22.23
N GLY A 121 -20.56 9.00 22.13
CA GLY A 121 -21.75 8.14 22.26
C GLY A 121 -22.67 8.15 21.03
N LYS A 122 -22.26 8.81 19.94
CA LYS A 122 -22.96 8.75 18.66
C LYS A 122 -22.67 7.41 17.97
N SER A 123 -23.66 6.91 17.23
CA SER A 123 -23.59 5.61 16.56
C SER A 123 -23.82 5.73 15.06
N TRP A 124 -23.05 4.98 14.27
CA TRP A 124 -23.13 4.90 12.81
C TRP A 124 -23.34 3.45 12.36
N PRO A 125 -24.57 3.05 12.01
CA PRO A 125 -24.85 1.71 11.49
C PRO A 125 -24.44 1.58 10.02
N ALA A 126 -23.85 0.44 9.64
CA ALA A 126 -23.40 0.14 8.28
C ALA A 126 -24.49 -0.39 7.33
N GLY A 127 -25.66 -0.74 7.88
CA GLY A 127 -26.68 -1.54 7.19
C GLY A 127 -26.45 -3.06 7.32
N PRO A 128 -27.31 -3.89 6.71
CA PRO A 128 -27.18 -5.35 6.73
C PRO A 128 -25.92 -5.80 5.99
N LEU A 129 -25.20 -6.77 6.54
CA LEU A 129 -23.98 -7.31 5.93
C LEU A 129 -24.25 -8.36 4.84
N HIS A 130 -25.48 -8.81 4.70
CA HIS A 130 -25.88 -9.85 3.77
C HIS A 130 -27.21 -9.50 3.12
N ASP A 131 -27.51 -10.20 2.03
CA ASP A 131 -28.75 -10.07 1.29
C ASP A 131 -29.85 -10.96 1.93
N GLU A 132 -31.12 -10.63 1.70
CA GLU A 132 -32.27 -11.19 2.43
C GLU A 132 -32.54 -12.69 2.20
N ASN A 133 -31.82 -13.33 1.28
CA ASN A 133 -32.11 -14.70 0.82
C ASN A 133 -31.54 -15.81 1.73
N TYR A 134 -30.91 -15.46 2.85
CA TYR A 134 -30.24 -16.40 3.74
C TYR A 134 -31.01 -16.56 5.05
N ILE A 135 -30.99 -17.77 5.61
CA ILE A 135 -31.74 -18.12 6.83
C ILE A 135 -30.88 -18.17 8.09
N GLY A 136 -29.57 -18.00 7.96
CA GLY A 136 -28.63 -18.12 9.06
C GLY A 136 -27.29 -17.50 8.71
N HIS A 137 -26.67 -16.88 9.71
CA HIS A 137 -25.40 -16.18 9.55
C HIS A 137 -24.51 -16.34 10.77
N LYS A 138 -23.21 -16.48 10.52
CA LYS A 138 -22.15 -16.47 11.54
C LYS A 138 -21.02 -15.58 11.08
N VAL A 139 -20.58 -14.63 11.91
CA VAL A 139 -19.34 -13.89 11.65
C VAL A 139 -18.14 -14.81 11.90
N LEU A 140 -17.31 -15.01 10.88
CA LEU A 140 -16.11 -15.84 10.96
C LEU A 140 -14.89 -15.03 11.36
N ALA A 141 -14.73 -13.84 10.78
CA ALA A 141 -13.59 -12.97 11.02
C ALA A 141 -13.94 -11.52 10.71
N VAL A 142 -13.21 -10.61 11.36
CA VAL A 142 -13.17 -9.18 11.04
C VAL A 142 -11.70 -8.79 10.86
N SER A 143 -11.40 -8.07 9.80
CA SER A 143 -10.06 -7.52 9.57
C SER A 143 -10.15 -6.05 9.20
N PHE A 144 -9.19 -5.27 9.68
CA PHE A 144 -9.05 -3.86 9.36
C PHE A 144 -7.84 -3.64 8.45
N PHE A 145 -7.99 -2.83 7.42
CA PHE A 145 -6.93 -2.44 6.50
C PHE A 145 -7.39 -1.29 5.62
N ASP A 146 -6.45 -0.57 5.04
CA ASP A 146 -6.72 0.41 3.99
C ASP A 146 -6.80 -0.34 2.65
N ALA A 147 -7.99 -0.42 2.05
CA ALA A 147 -8.25 -1.28 0.89
C ALA A 147 -7.77 -0.67 -0.43
N ASP A 148 -7.66 0.66 -0.52
CA ASP A 148 -7.30 1.40 -1.72
C ASP A 148 -6.18 2.42 -1.51
N HIS A 149 -5.48 2.31 -0.38
CA HIS A 149 -4.36 3.18 0.03
C HIS A 149 -4.76 4.65 0.14
N ASP A 150 -6.01 4.94 0.52
CA ASP A 150 -6.51 6.30 0.67
C ASP A 150 -6.18 6.92 2.06
N GLY A 151 -5.54 6.13 2.93
CA GLY A 151 -5.17 6.48 4.30
C GLY A 151 -6.28 6.23 5.32
N THR A 152 -7.48 5.84 4.88
CA THR A 152 -8.62 5.51 5.73
C THR A 152 -8.64 4.01 5.99
N THR A 153 -8.87 3.62 7.25
CA THR A 153 -9.02 2.20 7.53
C THR A 153 -10.43 1.73 7.18
N ASP A 154 -10.51 0.73 6.31
CA ASP A 154 -11.72 -0.04 5.98
C ASP A 154 -11.83 -1.29 6.89
N ALA A 155 -13.02 -1.90 6.93
CA ALA A 155 -13.26 -3.16 7.61
C ALA A 155 -13.79 -4.21 6.65
N LEU A 156 -13.16 -5.38 6.65
CA LEU A 156 -13.64 -6.58 5.99
C LEU A 156 -14.29 -7.48 7.03
N VAL A 157 -15.55 -7.83 6.79
CA VAL A 157 -16.29 -8.79 7.62
C VAL A 157 -16.57 -10.04 6.80
N MET A 158 -16.10 -11.18 7.27
CA MET A 158 -16.37 -12.48 6.64
C MET A 158 -17.53 -13.14 7.40
N VAL A 159 -18.59 -13.48 6.68
CA VAL A 159 -19.80 -14.10 7.22
C VAL A 159 -20.03 -15.44 6.55
N GLU A 160 -20.26 -16.50 7.30
CA GLU A 160 -20.80 -17.75 6.77
C GLU A 160 -22.33 -17.63 6.71
N ALA A 161 -22.91 -17.70 5.52
CA ALA A 161 -24.35 -17.64 5.28
C ALA A 161 -24.91 -19.01 4.87
N TRP A 162 -26.15 -19.29 5.28
CA TRP A 162 -26.78 -20.61 5.20
C TRP A 162 -28.08 -20.46 4.41
N THR A 163 -28.29 -21.29 3.39
CA THR A 163 -29.56 -21.32 2.64
C THR A 163 -30.54 -22.33 3.24
N MET A 164 -31.81 -22.32 2.80
CA MET A 164 -32.79 -23.34 3.20
C MET A 164 -32.38 -24.78 2.86
N SER A 165 -31.50 -24.96 1.88
CA SER A 165 -30.93 -26.27 1.54
C SER A 165 -29.76 -26.69 2.44
N GLY A 166 -29.38 -25.86 3.43
CA GLY A 166 -28.24 -26.11 4.31
C GLY A 166 -26.87 -25.84 3.66
N SER A 167 -26.85 -25.32 2.44
CA SER A 167 -25.60 -24.93 1.78
C SER A 167 -24.98 -23.75 2.52
N LYS A 168 -23.70 -23.87 2.82
CA LYS A 168 -22.90 -22.83 3.45
C LYS A 168 -22.10 -22.10 2.38
N THR A 169 -22.27 -20.78 2.32
CA THR A 169 -21.53 -19.94 1.38
C THR A 169 -20.85 -18.83 2.18
N PRO A 170 -19.52 -18.68 2.08
CA PRO A 170 -18.87 -17.49 2.62
C PRO A 170 -19.38 -16.26 1.86
N SER A 171 -19.80 -15.26 2.61
CA SER A 171 -20.21 -13.95 2.13
C SER A 171 -19.24 -12.94 2.74
N ASN A 172 -18.46 -12.31 1.87
CA ASN A 172 -17.45 -11.35 2.27
C ASN A 172 -17.99 -9.94 2.08
N THR A 173 -18.08 -9.17 3.17
CA THR A 173 -18.61 -7.81 3.16
C THR A 173 -17.47 -6.83 3.37
N LEU A 174 -17.21 -5.98 2.38
CA LEU A 174 -16.26 -4.87 2.53
C LEU A 174 -17.02 -3.61 2.97
N LEU A 175 -16.56 -3.02 4.07
CA LEU A 175 -17.15 -1.84 4.66
C LEU A 175 -16.14 -0.70 4.68
N ARG A 176 -16.54 0.45 4.15
CA ARG A 176 -15.74 1.67 4.10
C ARG A 176 -16.24 2.71 5.09
N TRP A 177 -15.30 3.36 5.79
CA TRP A 177 -15.64 4.54 6.56
C TRP A 177 -15.90 5.74 5.65
N THR A 178 -16.99 6.47 5.89
CA THR A 178 -17.22 7.79 5.31
C THR A 178 -17.62 8.78 6.41
N PRO A 179 -17.60 10.10 6.17
CA PRO A 179 -18.08 11.09 7.15
C PRO A 179 -19.52 10.87 7.62
N GLN A 180 -20.32 10.13 6.85
CA GLN A 180 -21.71 9.80 7.15
C GLN A 180 -21.86 8.46 7.88
N GLY A 181 -20.78 7.68 8.04
CA GLY A 181 -20.78 6.39 8.70
C GLY A 181 -20.15 5.28 7.86
N MET A 182 -20.38 4.05 8.29
CA MET A 182 -19.96 2.87 7.55
C MET A 182 -20.82 2.63 6.31
N ARG A 183 -20.18 2.31 5.18
CA ARG A 183 -20.88 1.95 3.94
C ARG A 183 -20.38 0.63 3.37
N ARG A 184 -21.32 -0.24 3.01
CA ARG A 184 -21.04 -1.48 2.28
C ARG A 184 -20.63 -1.19 0.84
N MET A 185 -19.52 -1.78 0.40
CA MET A 185 -18.92 -1.56 -0.91
C MET A 185 -19.39 -2.63 -1.92
N LEU A 186 -20.70 -2.66 -2.21
CA LEU A 186 -21.35 -3.69 -3.03
C LEU A 186 -20.67 -3.96 -4.39
N LYS A 187 -20.08 -2.93 -5.01
CA LYS A 187 -19.40 -3.09 -6.32
C LYS A 187 -18.09 -3.89 -6.23
N LEU A 188 -17.49 -3.99 -5.05
CA LEU A 188 -16.21 -4.69 -4.83
C LEU A 188 -16.42 -6.11 -4.30
N GLU A 189 -17.58 -6.42 -3.74
CA GLU A 189 -17.87 -7.74 -3.14
C GLU A 189 -17.76 -8.91 -4.12
N PRO A 190 -18.26 -8.85 -5.38
CA PRO A 190 -18.10 -9.95 -6.33
C PRO A 190 -16.64 -10.30 -6.63
N ARG A 191 -15.73 -9.32 -6.52
CA ARG A 191 -14.29 -9.54 -6.74
C ARG A 191 -13.64 -10.31 -5.59
N ILE A 192 -14.24 -10.30 -4.41
CA ILE A 192 -13.66 -10.86 -3.19
C ILE A 192 -14.47 -12.05 -2.63
N GLU A 193 -15.68 -12.30 -3.13
CA GLU A 193 -16.58 -13.36 -2.66
C GLU A 193 -16.00 -14.77 -2.84
N THR A 194 -15.16 -14.98 -3.86
CA THR A 194 -14.48 -16.27 -4.10
C THR A 194 -13.25 -16.49 -3.21
N LEU A 195 -12.88 -15.50 -2.40
CA LEU A 195 -11.66 -15.52 -1.61
C LEU A 195 -11.95 -15.95 -0.17
N ASN A 196 -11.27 -17.01 0.27
CA ASN A 196 -11.54 -17.63 1.58
C ASN A 196 -10.58 -17.15 2.68
N SER A 197 -9.77 -16.11 2.43
CA SER A 197 -8.86 -15.57 3.43
C SER A 197 -8.70 -14.06 3.31
N VAL A 198 -8.48 -13.40 4.45
CA VAL A 198 -8.18 -11.97 4.53
C VAL A 198 -6.96 -11.59 3.69
N ALA A 199 -5.92 -12.44 3.69
CA ALA A 199 -4.70 -12.20 2.92
C ALA A 199 -4.96 -12.17 1.41
N ALA A 200 -5.75 -13.11 0.89
CA ALA A 200 -6.11 -13.14 -0.53
C ALA A 200 -6.96 -11.93 -0.92
N ILE A 201 -7.86 -11.49 -0.04
CA ILE A 201 -8.69 -10.31 -0.26
C ILE A 201 -7.86 -9.03 -0.33
N ARG A 202 -6.90 -8.87 0.59
CA ARG A 202 -5.93 -7.76 0.57
C ARG A 202 -5.17 -7.71 -0.75
N GLN A 203 -4.63 -8.85 -1.20
CA GLN A 203 -3.94 -8.93 -2.50
C GLN A 203 -4.86 -8.57 -3.68
N ALA A 204 -6.11 -9.03 -3.69
CA ALA A 204 -7.06 -8.76 -4.76
C ALA A 204 -7.52 -7.28 -4.83
N LEU A 205 -7.43 -6.57 -3.71
CA LEU A 205 -7.71 -5.14 -3.61
C LEU A 205 -6.49 -4.26 -3.95
N GLY A 206 -5.30 -4.86 -4.08
CA GLY A 206 -4.07 -4.18 -4.48
C GLY A 206 -3.16 -3.77 -3.32
N ALA A 207 -3.44 -4.25 -2.10
CA ALA A 207 -2.71 -3.97 -0.86
C ALA A 207 -1.21 -4.29 -0.92
#